data_AF-R7TLD3-F1
#
_entry.id   AF-R7TLD3-F1
#
_cell.length_a   1.000
_cell.length_b   1.000
_cell.length_c   1.000
_cell.angle_alpha   90.00
_cell.angle_beta   90.00
_cell.angle_gamma   90.00
#
_symmetry.space_group_name_H-M   'P 1'
#
loop_
_entity.id
_entity.type
_entity.pdbx_description
1 polymer ?
#
loop_
_entity_poly.entity_id
_entity_poly.type
_entity_poly.pdbx_seq_one_letter_code
_entity_poly.pdbx_strand_id
1 'polypeptide(L)' 'GKTYSMLGVDDSPQNLGMIPSAISWLFRLIDEQKDQTGARFSVRVSAVEV' A
#
# COMPACT_ATOMS: atom_id res chain seq x y z
N GLY A 1 -11.12 0.93 17.15
CA GLY A 1 -11.51 0.00 16.08
C GLY A 1 -10.97 0.41 14.73
N LYS A 2 -11.47 1.51 14.14
CA LYS A 2 -11.14 1.92 12.76
C LYS A 2 -9.64 2.13 12.48
N THR A 3 -8.93 2.86 13.34
CA THR A 3 -7.50 3.15 13.14
C THR A 3 -6.67 1.87 13.12
N TYR A 4 -6.93 0.94 14.04
CA TYR A 4 -6.23 -0.35 14.08
C TYR A 4 -6.51 -1.18 12.82
N SER A 5 -7.74 -1.22 12.32
CA SER A 5 -8.04 -1.95 11.08
C SER A 5 -7.42 -1.30 9.83
N MET A 6 -7.35 0.04 9.77
CA MET A 6 -6.84 0.76 8.60
C MET A 6 -5.32 0.83 8.56
N LEU A 7 -4.67 1.11 9.69
CA LEU A 7 -3.22 1.29 9.79
C LEU A 7 -2.53 0.09 10.46
N GLY A 8 -3.14 -0.48 11.49
CA GLY A 8 -2.53 -1.54 12.29
C GLY A 8 -1.45 -1.03 13.25
N VAL A 9 -0.52 -1.90 13.58
CA VAL A 9 0.67 -1.63 14.38
C VAL A 9 1.89 -2.22 13.67
N ASP A 10 3.00 -1.48 13.67
CA ASP A 10 4.27 -1.88 13.03
C ASP A 10 5.18 -2.65 14.00
N ASP A 11 4.62 -3.69 14.61
CA ASP A 11 5.35 -4.62 15.49
C ASP A 11 5.51 -6.00 14.85
N SER A 12 4.59 -6.37 13.95
CA SER A 12 4.65 -7.59 13.15
C SER A 12 3.88 -7.45 11.84
N PRO A 13 4.23 -8.22 10.80
CA PRO A 13 3.49 -8.24 9.54
C PRO A 13 2.01 -8.65 9.70
N GLN A 14 1.66 -9.45 10.72
CA GLN A 14 0.28 -9.88 10.96
C GLN A 14 -0.60 -8.76 11.54
N ASN A 15 0.03 -7.73 12.13
CA ASN A 15 -0.67 -6.61 12.74
C ASN A 15 -0.78 -5.40 11.82
N LEU A 16 -0.26 -5.48 10.60
CA LEU A 16 -0.40 -4.41 9.60
C LEU A 16 -1.86 -4.26 9.16
N GLY A 17 -2.31 -3.01 9.07
CA GLY A 17 -3.66 -2.69 8.63
C GLY A 17 -3.84 -2.77 7.11
N MET A 18 -5.05 -2.41 6.68
CA MET A 18 -5.46 -2.42 5.27
C MET A 18 -4.60 -1.49 4.38
N ILE A 19 -4.30 -0.27 4.83
CA ILE A 19 -3.56 0.73 4.04
C ILE A 19 -2.14 0.24 3.71
N PRO A 20 -1.27 -0.10 4.69
CA PRO A 20 0.09 -0.54 4.38
C PRO A 20 0.10 -1.83 3.54
N SER A 21 -0.85 -2.75 3.79
CA SER A 21 -0.97 -4.00 3.03
C SER A 21 -1.34 -3.77 1.56
N ALA A 22 -2.32 -2.91 1.29
CA ALA A 22 -2.77 -2.60 -0.07
C ALA A 22 -1.69 -1.86 -0.88
N ILE A 23 -0.96 -0.93 -0.23
CA ILE A 23 0.15 -0.21 -0.86
C ILE A 23 1.27 -1.20 -1.25
N SER A 24 1.67 -2.09 -0.34
CA SER A 24 2.70 -3.10 -0.63
C SER A 24 2.33 -3.98 -1.82
N TRP A 25 1.08 -4.47 -1.85
CA TRP A 25 0.57 -5.25 -2.99
C TRP A 25 0.56 -4.46 -4.30
N LEU A 26 0.12 -3.21 -4.27
CA LEU A 26 0.12 -2.35 -5.45
C LEU A 26 1.54 -2.17 -6.01
N PHE A 27 2.52 -1.89 -5.15
CA PHE A 27 3.91 -1.72 -5.60
C PHE A 27 4.52 -3.01 -6.13
N ARG A 28 4.18 -4.17 -5.55
CA ARG A 28 4.61 -5.46 -6.09
C ARG A 28 4.09 -5.68 -7.51
N LEU A 29 2.81 -5.43 -7.74
CA LEU A 29 2.19 -5.55 -9.07
C LEU A 29 2.77 -4.54 -10.06
N ILE A 30 3.03 -3.30 -9.61
CA ILE A 30 3.68 -2.29 -10.46
C ILE A 30 5.06 -2.77 -10.89
N ASP A 31 5.85 -3.37 -10.01
CA ASP A 31 7.18 -3.87 -10.35
C ASP A 31 7.11 -5.03 -11.35
N GLU A 32 6.21 -5.99 -11.11
CA GLU A 32 5.93 -7.08 -12.05
C GLU A 32 5.52 -6.55 -13.43
N GLN A 33 4.74 -5.47 -13.50
CA GLN A 33 4.32 -4.85 -14.76
C GLN A 33 5.40 -4.01 -15.43
N LYS A 34 6.26 -3.35 -14.64
CA LYS A 34 7.42 -2.60 -15.16
C LYS A 34 8.37 -3.54 -15.90
N ASP A 35 8.64 -4.71 -15.34
CA ASP A 35 9.53 -5.70 -15.95
C ASP A 35 8.96 -6.25 -17.25
N GLN A 36 7.64 -6.45 -17.33
CA GLN A 36 6.98 -6.99 -18.53
C GLN A 36 6.83 -5.98 -19.66
N THR A 37 6.54 -4.71 -19.33
CA THR A 37 6.08 -3.72 -20.32
C THR A 37 7.07 -2.57 -20.55
N GLY A 38 8.05 -2.39 -19.66
CA GLY A 38 8.94 -1.22 -19.66
C GLY A 38 8.23 0.10 -19.31
N ALA A 39 6.96 0.06 -18.90
CA ALA A 39 6.17 1.24 -18.59
C ALA A 39 6.68 1.93 -17.30
N ARG A 40 6.51 3.26 -17.23
CA ARG A 40 6.83 4.06 -16.05
C ARG A 40 5.55 4.40 -15.30
N PHE A 41 5.46 3.99 -14.04
CA PHE A 41 4.30 4.25 -13.19
C PHE A 41 4.60 5.40 -12.21
N SER A 42 3.59 6.25 -11.97
CA SER A 42 3.63 7.29 -10.94
C SER A 42 2.41 7.12 -10.03
N VAL A 43 2.65 6.88 -8.75
CA VAL A 43 1.59 6.76 -7.73
C VAL A 43 1.47 8.08 -6.98
N ARG A 44 0.24 8.56 -6.75
CA ARG A 44 -0.05 9.75 -5.94
C ARG A 44 -1.04 9.38 -4.84
N VAL A 45 -0.85 9.94 -3.66
CA VAL A 45 -1.69 9.71 -2.48
C VAL A 45 -2.01 11.06 -1.85
N SER A 46 -3.24 11.23 -1.39
CA SER A 46 -3.70 12.40 -0.63
C SER A 46 -4.38 11.92 0.65
N ALA A 47 -4.17 12.62 1.75
CA ALA A 47 -4.90 12.43 3.00
C ALA A 47 -5.67 13.72 3.30
N VAL A 48 -6.96 13.59 3.61
CA VAL A 48 -7.87 14.71 3.86
C VAL A 48 -8.63 14.43 5.15
N GLU A 49 -8.85 15.48 5.94
CA GLU A 49 -9.68 15.49 7.15
C GLU A 49 -10.85 16.48 6.94
N VAL A 50 -12.00 16.20 7.57
CA VAL A 50 -13.24 16.99 7.47
C VAL A 50 -13.65 17.49 8.83
#